data_AF-X1LZW8-F1
#
_entry.id   AF-X1LZW8-F1
#
_cell.length_a   1.000
_cell.length_b   1.000
_cell.length_c   1.000
_cell.angle_alpha   90.00
_cell.angle_beta   90.00
_cell.angle_gamma   90.00
#
_symmetry.space_group_name_H-M   'P 1'
#
loop_
_entity.id
_entity.type
_entity.pdbx_description
1 polymer ?
#
loop_
_entity_poly.entity_id
_entity_poly.type
_entity_poly.pdbx_seq_one_letter_code
_entity_poly.pdbx_strand_id
1 'polypeptide(L)' 'PHIQPLGEAVMKFSDMEELKNRLFSVFEGKSIVNETLKAAEEYVIRNSKEKVAQEYIELFKKLMKGRN' A
#
# COMPACT_ATOMS: atom_id res chain seq x y z
N PRO A 1 9.06 -12.87 8.74
CA PRO A 1 8.19 -12.50 7.59
C PRO A 1 7.57 -11.11 7.81
N HIS A 2 8.21 -10.05 7.32
CA HIS A 2 7.61 -8.72 7.28
C HIS A 2 6.56 -8.69 6.18
N ILE A 3 5.34 -9.15 6.49
CA ILE A 3 4.17 -8.80 5.69
C ILE A 3 4.02 -7.30 5.90
N GLN A 4 4.45 -6.47 4.95
CA GLN A 4 3.98 -5.09 4.93
C GLN A 4 2.46 -5.19 4.80
N PRO A 5 1.68 -4.86 5.83
CA PRO A 5 0.25 -4.92 5.67
C PRO A 5 -0.03 -3.87 4.60
N LEU A 6 -0.68 -4.26 3.51
CA LEU A 6 -1.13 -3.35 2.45
C LEU A 6 -2.10 -2.27 2.98
N GLY A 7 -2.18 -2.07 4.29
CA GLY A 7 -2.86 -0.98 4.98
C GLY A 7 -4.31 -0.91 4.56
N GLU A 8 -4.67 0.29 4.15
CA GLU A 8 -5.98 0.67 3.61
C GLU A 8 -6.11 0.38 2.10
N ALA A 9 -5.02 -0.01 1.42
CA ALA A 9 -5.06 -0.39 0.00
C ALA A 9 -5.76 -1.74 -0.23
N VAL A 10 -6.13 -2.46 0.84
CA VAL A 10 -6.86 -3.73 0.77
C VAL A 10 -7.95 -3.76 1.82
N MET A 11 -9.16 -4.14 1.41
CA MET A 11 -10.24 -4.47 2.34
C MET A 11 -9.95 -5.81 3.01
N LYS A 12 -9.50 -5.76 4.26
CA LYS A 12 -9.24 -6.95 5.07
C LYS A 12 -10.55 -7.55 5.57
N PHE A 13 -10.49 -8.85 5.85
CA PHE A 13 -11.53 -9.60 6.53
C PHE A 13 -10.90 -10.65 7.43
N SER A 14 -11.58 -10.97 8.52
CA SER A 14 -11.13 -11.94 9.53
C SER A 14 -11.99 -13.20 9.54
N ASP A 15 -13.21 -13.13 9.01
CA ASP A 15 -14.15 -14.24 8.92
C ASP A 15 -15.03 -14.16 7.66
N MET A 16 -15.90 -15.17 7.50
CA MET A 16 -16.78 -15.30 6.34
C MET A 16 -17.89 -14.24 6.29
N GLU A 17 -18.38 -13.76 7.43
CA GLU A 17 -19.42 -12.73 7.46
C GLU A 17 -18.83 -11.38 7.08
N GLU A 18 -17.63 -11.07 7.56
CA GLU A 18 -16.89 -9.89 7.13
C GLU A 18 -16.56 -9.95 5.63
N LEU A 19 -16.12 -11.10 5.12
CA LEU A 19 -15.90 -11.28 3.67
C LEU A 19 -17.16 -10.99 2.86
N LYS A 20 -18.32 -11.55 3.25
CA LYS A 20 -19.60 -11.27 2.58
C LYS A 20 -19.91 -9.78 2.59
N ASN A 21 -19.74 -9.12 3.73
CA ASN A 21 -19.99 -7.68 3.86
C ASN A 21 -19.05 -6.84 2.97
N ARG A 22 -17.78 -7.25 2.79
CA ARG A 22 -16.87 -6.60 1.83
C ARG A 22 -17.36 -6.78 0.40
N LEU A 23 -17.79 -7.98 0.02
CA LEU A 23 -18.33 -8.24 -1.31
C LEU A 23 -19.59 -7.41 -1.60
N PHE A 24 -20.54 -7.36 -0.66
CA PHE A 24 -21.71 -6.47 -0.78
C PHE A 24 -21.30 -5.00 -0.95
N SER A 25 -20.32 -4.54 -0.18
CA SER A 25 -19.82 -3.17 -0.30
C SER A 25 -19.27 -2.85 -1.69
N VAL A 26 -18.60 -3.82 -2.35
CA VAL A 26 -18.12 -3.71 -3.74
C VAL A 26 -19.30 -3.58 -4.70
N PHE A 27 -20.28 -4.48 -4.61
CA PHE A 27 -21.42 -4.47 -5.52
C PHE A 27 -22.32 -3.23 -5.36
N GLU A 28 -22.48 -2.74 -4.13
CA GLU A 28 -23.28 -1.55 -3.82
C GLU A 28 -22.51 -0.24 -3.99
N GLY A 29 -21.23 -0.28 -4.33
CA GLY A 29 -20.41 0.93 -4.52
C GLY A 29 -20.25 1.78 -3.26
N LYS A 30 -20.13 1.15 -2.09
CA LYS A 30 -19.99 1.86 -0.80
C LYS A 30 -18.69 2.67 -0.72
N SER A 31 -18.68 3.70 0.12
CA SER A 31 -17.55 4.63 0.27
C SER A 31 -16.21 3.94 0.55
N ILE A 32 -16.22 2.87 1.35
CA ILE A 32 -15.03 2.08 1.68
C ILE A 32 -14.31 1.54 0.44
N VAL A 33 -15.03 1.28 -0.66
CA VAL A 33 -14.44 0.81 -1.92
C VAL A 33 -13.61 1.93 -2.55
N ASN A 34 -14.16 3.13 -2.63
CA ASN A 34 -13.47 4.30 -3.19
C ASN A 34 -12.27 4.70 -2.33
N GLU A 35 -12.41 4.65 -1.01
CA GLU A 35 -11.32 4.90 -0.06
C GLU A 35 -10.18 3.89 -0.26
N THR A 36 -10.53 2.60 -0.37
CA THR A 36 -9.55 1.52 -0.61
C THR A 36 -8.84 1.70 -1.95
N LEU A 37 -9.58 2.02 -3.01
CA LEU A 37 -9.00 2.26 -4.35
C LEU A 37 -8.04 3.45 -4.34
N LYS A 38 -8.41 4.55 -3.69
CA LYS A 38 -7.53 5.71 -3.53
C LYS A 38 -6.26 5.36 -2.77
N ALA A 39 -6.38 4.63 -1.66
CA ALA A 39 -5.22 4.18 -0.90
C ALA A 39 -4.31 3.24 -1.71
N ALA A 40 -4.88 2.38 -2.55
CA ALA A 40 -4.14 1.51 -3.45
C ALA A 40 -3.38 2.28 -4.53
N GLU A 41 -3.99 3.31 -5.12
CA GLU A 41 -3.33 4.18 -6.09
C GLU A 41 -2.15 4.93 -5.45
N GLU A 42 -2.36 5.52 -4.26
CA GLU A 42 -1.31 6.19 -3.51
C GLU A 42 -0.16 5.24 -3.15
N TYR A 43 -0.48 4.00 -2.77
CA TYR A 43 0.53 2.98 -2.47
C TYR A 43 1.40 2.68 -3.69
N VAL A 44 0.79 2.47 -4.87
CA VAL A 44 1.54 2.23 -6.12
C VAL A 44 2.42 3.42 -6.48
N ILE A 45 1.90 4.64 -6.35
CA ILE A 45 2.65 5.87 -6.62
C ILE A 45 3.84 6.05 -5.67
N ARG A 46 3.69 5.70 -4.38
CA ARG A 46 4.78 5.81 -3.40
C ARG A 46 5.84 4.72 -3.58
N ASN A 47 5.41 3.51 -3.95
CA ASN A 47 6.29 2.36 -4.12
C ASN A 47 6.66 2.11 -5.59
N SER A 48 6.63 3.16 -6.43
CA SER A 48 7.01 3.05 -7.84
C SER A 48 8.49 2.68 -7.95
N LYS A 49 8.86 2.02 -9.05
CA LYS A 49 10.25 1.59 -9.30
C LYS A 49 11.21 2.77 -9.26
N GLU A 50 10.79 3.91 -9.79
CA GLU A 50 11.55 5.15 -9.86
C GLU A 50 11.82 5.71 -8.45
N LYS A 51 10.79 5.76 -7.59
CA LYS A 51 10.95 6.24 -6.21
C LYS A 51 11.84 5.32 -5.39
N VAL A 52 11.63 4.01 -5.49
CA VAL A 52 12.45 3.02 -4.81
C VAL A 52 13.91 3.15 -5.26
N ALA A 53 14.17 3.23 -6.57
CA ALA A 53 15.53 3.43 -7.09
C ALA A 53 16.17 4.73 -6.58
N GLN A 54 15.41 5.82 -6.53
CA GLN A 54 15.88 7.10 -6.02
C GLN A 54 16.25 7.03 -4.53
N GLU A 55 15.43 6.34 -3.70
CA GLU A 55 15.73 6.14 -2.28
C GLU A 55 17.02 5.32 -2.08
N TYR A 56 17.25 4.28 -2.89
CA TYR A 56 18.51 3.55 -2.87
C TYR A 56 19.70 4.43 -3.24
N ILE A 57 19.59 5.24 -4.29
CA ILE A 57 20.65 6.18 -4.69
C ILE A 57 20.99 7.13 -3.54
N GLU A 58 19.99 7.71 -2.88
CA GLU A 58 20.20 8.61 -1.75
C GLU A 58 20.81 7.90 -0.54
N LEU A 59 20.41 6.66 -0.27
CA LEU A 59 21.04 5.82 0.76
C LEU A 59 22.54 5.61 0.47
N PHE A 60 22.89 5.20 -0.75
CA PHE A 60 24.29 5.00 -1.12
C PHE A 60 25.11 6.29 -1.01
N LYS A 61 24.57 7.43 -1.46
CA LYS A 61 25.23 8.74 -1.29
C LYS A 61 25.51 9.06 0.17
N LYS A 62 24.55 8.82 1.08
CA LYS A 62 24.73 9.04 2.52
C LYS A 62 25.82 8.15 3.10
N LEU A 63 25.80 6.85 2.76
CA LEU A 63 26.80 5.89 3.23
C LEU A 63 28.21 6.21 2.73
N MET A 64 28.35 6.74 1.52
CA MET A 64 29.64 7.14 0.96
C MET A 64 30.16 8.45 1.57
N LYS A 65 29.29 9.42 1.88
CA LYS A 65 29.69 10.67 2.55
C LYS A 65 30.13 10.47 4.01
N GLY A 66 29.55 9.50 4.72
CA GLY A 66 29.92 9.18 6.11
C GLY A 66 31.19 8.33 6.26
N ARG A 67 31.88 8.00 5.15
CA ARG A 67 33.12 7.20 5.13
C ARG A 67 34.40 8.02 4.94
N ASN A 68 34.29 9.35 4.85
CA ASN A 68 35.42 10.29 4.81
C ASN A 68 35.64 10.93 6.17
#